data_AF-A0A956ZPZ9-F1
#
_entry.id   AF-A0A956ZPZ9-F1
#
_cell.length_a   1.000
_cell.length_b   1.000
_cell.length_c   1.000
_cell.angle_alpha   90.00
_cell.angle_beta   90.00
_cell.angle_gamma   90.00
#
_symmetry.space_group_name_H-M   'P 1'
#
loop_
_entity.id
_entity.type
_entity.pdbx_description
1 polymer ?
#
loop_
_entity_poly.entity_id
_entity_poly.type
_entity_poly.pdbx_seq_one_letter_code
_entity_poly.pdbx_strand_id
1 'polypeptide(L)'
;MLVLRDRRLRPDLHQRIRRRRGRCREPHRSDGGPLPHCPPFPARLRSDPPRRGLAGRPVNRDAAGWVIGPRDAITDVPGIRVGHWTDRRRATGCTAILCETATAAAADVRGGAPGTRETDVLNPANVVRRCHAIVFAGGSAFGLAAANGVMRFLSERNIGFETTVGTVPIVSSAIIFDLGVGDPRAFPTDDDGYTAAARARGGQVAQGSVGAGTGASVAKILGTDGRWKGGIGTASVAGPRGIIVGALAVTNAVGNIVDPDSGALVAGPRADGRMIPLPEVLDRRAAGMETLVANPAENTTLVVVATNAALAHHELQRIAYQAHDGLARTIVPCHTLADGDVSFAVATGALAPEPGDALVAGAMTVRAVERAILNSVRLAKPLGGVPALTRS
;
A
#
# COMPACT_ATOMS: atom_id res chain seq x y z
N MET A 1 -24.26 -33.56 -45.05
CA MET A 1 -25.08 -32.48 -45.67
C MET A 1 -24.62 -31.18 -45.04
N LEU A 2 -23.95 -30.23 -45.71
CA LEU A 2 -24.06 -29.78 -47.11
C LEU A 2 -25.50 -29.29 -47.37
N VAL A 3 -25.77 -28.03 -47.77
CA VAL A 3 -25.09 -27.19 -48.78
C VAL A 3 -25.33 -25.67 -48.53
N LEU A 4 -24.26 -24.84 -48.60
CA LEU A 4 -24.08 -23.50 -49.24
C LEU A 4 -25.11 -22.36 -49.01
N ARG A 5 -24.84 -21.05 -49.13
CA ARG A 5 -23.76 -20.12 -49.63
C ARG A 5 -24.03 -18.75 -48.90
N ASP A 6 -23.45 -17.55 -49.06
CA ASP A 6 -22.37 -16.81 -49.78
C ASP A 6 -22.22 -15.44 -48.99
N ARG A 7 -21.40 -14.39 -49.22
CA ARG A 7 -20.35 -14.01 -50.20
C ARG A 7 -19.43 -12.88 -49.63
N ARG A 8 -18.14 -12.91 -49.98
CA ARG A 8 -17.20 -11.76 -50.26
C ARG A 8 -17.01 -10.56 -49.29
N LEU A 9 -15.82 -10.58 -48.67
CA LEU A 9 -14.86 -9.49 -48.36
C LEU A 9 -14.94 -8.14 -49.13
N ARG A 10 -14.81 -7.02 -48.38
CA ARG A 10 -13.92 -5.80 -48.50
C ARG A 10 -13.77 -5.05 -49.88
N PRO A 11 -13.29 -3.77 -49.96
CA PRO A 11 -12.60 -2.92 -48.95
C PRO A 11 -13.12 -1.44 -48.88
N ASP A 12 -12.21 -0.51 -48.53
CA ASP A 12 -12.20 0.97 -48.70
C ASP A 12 -12.90 1.91 -47.70
N LEU A 13 -12.08 2.53 -46.83
CA LEU A 13 -12.42 3.69 -46.00
C LEU A 13 -11.32 4.79 -46.09
N HIS A 14 -11.02 5.26 -47.31
CA HIS A 14 -10.03 6.32 -47.54
C HIS A 14 -10.60 7.52 -48.34
N GLN A 15 -11.46 8.33 -47.70
CA GLN A 15 -11.71 9.74 -48.10
C GLN A 15 -12.64 10.47 -47.12
N ARG A 16 -12.13 11.42 -46.32
CA ARG A 16 -12.81 12.65 -45.83
C ARG A 16 -11.98 13.56 -44.89
N ILE A 17 -10.66 13.70 -45.12
CA ILE A 17 -9.85 14.75 -44.48
C ILE A 17 -9.44 15.79 -45.53
N ARG A 18 -10.23 16.87 -45.66
CA ARG A 18 -9.87 18.18 -46.24
C ARG A 18 -11.11 19.10 -46.30
N ARG A 19 -11.15 20.15 -45.46
CA ARG A 19 -11.73 21.51 -45.69
C ARG A 19 -12.20 22.17 -44.37
N ARG A 20 -11.31 22.92 -43.72
CA ARG A 20 -11.58 24.17 -42.99
C ARG A 20 -10.26 24.80 -42.51
N ARG A 21 -9.57 25.51 -43.41
CA ARG A 21 -8.59 26.55 -43.03
C ARG A 21 -9.39 27.80 -42.69
N GLY A 22 -9.12 28.47 -41.56
CA GLY A 22 -9.99 29.55 -41.09
C GLY A 22 -9.39 30.44 -40.01
N ARG A 23 -8.42 31.28 -40.41
CA ARG A 23 -7.90 32.48 -39.70
C ARG A 23 -7.40 32.30 -38.26
N CYS A 24 -6.10 32.52 -38.08
CA CYS A 24 -5.54 32.87 -36.78
C CYS A 24 -6.13 34.21 -36.26
N ARG A 25 -6.16 34.37 -34.94
CA ARG A 25 -6.16 35.67 -34.26
C ARG A 25 -5.06 35.63 -33.21
N GLU A 26 -4.41 36.77 -33.00
CA GLU A 26 -3.31 36.92 -32.05
C GLU A 26 -3.83 37.00 -30.60
N PRO A 27 -3.02 36.62 -29.59
CA PRO A 27 -3.44 36.66 -28.19
C PRO A 27 -3.49 38.09 -27.66
N HIS A 28 -4.51 38.40 -26.86
CA HIS A 28 -4.51 39.60 -26.03
C HIS A 28 -3.34 39.55 -25.03
N ARG A 29 -2.59 40.65 -24.92
CA ARG A 29 -1.79 40.91 -23.73
C ARG A 29 -2.73 41.31 -22.59
N SER A 30 -2.40 40.84 -21.39
CA SER A 30 -2.97 41.31 -20.13
C SER A 30 -1.84 41.40 -19.12
N ASP A 31 -1.61 42.59 -18.59
CA ASP A 31 -0.48 42.86 -17.70
C ASP A 31 -0.69 42.19 -16.33
N GLY A 32 0.34 41.48 -15.86
CA GLY A 32 0.39 40.84 -14.55
C GLY A 32 1.76 41.12 -13.91
N GLY A 33 1.76 41.72 -12.72
CA GLY A 33 2.99 42.07 -12.00
C GLY A 33 3.79 40.85 -11.53
N PRO A 34 5.06 41.06 -11.13
CA PRO A 34 5.94 39.97 -10.73
C PRO A 34 5.41 39.24 -9.47
N LEU A 35 5.30 37.91 -9.57
CA LEU A 35 5.05 37.05 -8.42
C LEU A 35 6.26 37.07 -7.46
N PRO A 36 6.05 36.98 -6.14
CA PRO A 36 7.15 37.05 -5.16
C PRO A 36 8.11 35.86 -5.33
N HIS A 37 9.41 36.16 -5.31
CA HIS A 37 10.46 35.16 -5.49
C HIS A 37 10.43 34.10 -4.37
N CYS A 38 10.14 32.86 -4.74
CA CYS A 38 10.42 31.69 -3.90
C CYS A 38 11.95 31.53 -3.79
N PRO A 39 12.54 31.38 -2.59
CA PRO A 39 13.99 31.23 -2.45
C PRO A 39 14.48 29.91 -3.10
N PRO A 40 15.67 29.89 -3.71
CA PRO A 40 16.21 28.69 -4.34
C PRO A 40 16.46 27.61 -3.28
N PHE A 41 16.07 26.36 -3.59
CA PHE A 41 16.41 25.20 -2.77
C PHE A 41 17.93 25.06 -2.66
N PRO A 42 18.49 24.78 -1.46
CA PRO A 42 19.93 24.65 -1.28
C PRO A 42 20.47 23.43 -2.02
N ALA A 43 21.30 23.68 -3.03
CA ALA A 43 21.92 22.62 -3.83
C ALA A 43 22.94 21.83 -3.01
N ARG A 44 22.87 20.50 -3.14
CA ARG A 44 23.77 19.47 -2.56
C ARG A 44 23.73 19.40 -1.02
N LEU A 45 23.13 18.31 -0.52
CA LEU A 45 23.40 17.82 0.83
C LEU A 45 24.92 17.64 1.01
N ARG A 46 25.53 18.45 1.88
CA ARG A 46 26.86 18.12 2.41
C ARG A 46 26.69 16.92 3.34
N SER A 47 27.53 15.90 3.17
CA SER A 47 27.58 14.76 4.07
C SER A 47 28.03 15.21 5.47
N ASP A 48 27.16 15.08 6.47
CA ASP A 48 27.56 15.18 7.88
C ASP A 48 28.69 14.16 8.15
N PRO A 49 29.75 14.53 8.91
CA PRO A 49 30.79 13.59 9.28
C PRO A 49 30.21 12.48 10.21
N PRO A 50 30.75 11.25 10.17
CA PRO A 50 30.21 10.14 10.94
C PRO A 50 30.27 10.43 12.44
N ARG A 51 29.10 10.55 13.08
CA ARG A 51 28.98 10.80 14.52
C ARG A 51 29.54 9.62 15.30
N ARG A 52 30.60 9.86 16.07
CA ARG A 52 31.23 8.85 16.94
C ARG A 52 30.24 8.35 18.00
N GLY A 53 30.17 7.03 18.16
CA GLY A 53 29.76 6.36 19.41
C GLY A 53 28.28 6.44 19.81
N LEU A 54 27.45 5.53 19.30
CA LEU A 54 26.17 5.14 19.91
C LEU A 54 26.30 3.90 20.83
N ALA A 55 27.44 3.75 21.51
CA ALA A 55 27.66 2.68 22.47
C ALA A 55 26.85 2.93 23.76
N GLY A 56 26.10 1.93 24.23
CA GLY A 56 25.48 1.93 25.56
C GLY A 56 23.98 2.21 25.65
N ARG A 57 23.25 2.44 24.55
CA ARG A 57 21.77 2.38 24.59
C ARG A 57 21.30 0.91 24.58
N PRO A 58 20.27 0.54 25.36
CA PRO A 58 19.69 -0.79 25.30
C PRO A 58 19.10 -1.02 23.90
N VAL A 59 19.48 -2.15 23.28
CA VAL A 59 19.00 -2.53 21.95
C VAL A 59 17.56 -3.02 22.09
N ASN A 60 16.60 -2.24 21.57
CA ASN A 60 15.19 -2.61 21.58
C ASN A 60 15.00 -3.94 20.82
N ARG A 61 14.52 -4.97 21.50
CA ARG A 61 14.22 -6.29 20.92
C ARG A 61 12.81 -6.72 21.26
N ASP A 62 12.19 -7.46 20.35
CA ASP A 62 10.90 -8.10 20.60
C ASP A 62 11.03 -9.52 21.21
N ALA A 63 9.89 -10.16 21.47
CA ALA A 63 9.84 -11.48 22.13
C ALA A 63 10.55 -12.59 21.36
N ALA A 64 10.62 -12.49 20.02
CA ALA A 64 11.37 -13.41 19.17
C ALA A 64 12.83 -12.96 18.95
N GLY A 65 13.29 -11.94 19.70
CA GLY A 65 14.68 -11.48 19.73
C GLY A 65 15.08 -10.52 18.59
N TRP A 66 14.16 -10.14 17.69
CA TRP A 66 14.49 -9.25 16.58
C TRP A 66 14.79 -7.84 17.07
N VAL A 67 15.83 -7.20 16.53
CA VAL A 67 16.13 -5.79 16.83
C VAL A 67 15.13 -4.92 16.11
N ILE A 68 14.44 -4.05 16.86
CA ILE A 68 13.39 -3.18 16.33
C ILE A 68 13.97 -1.80 15.99
N GLY A 69 13.55 -1.25 14.85
CA GLY A 69 13.96 0.08 14.38
C GLY A 69 13.57 1.19 15.38
N PRO A 70 14.30 2.32 15.41
CA PRO A 70 14.15 3.36 16.43
C PRO A 70 12.79 4.09 16.44
N ARG A 71 11.92 3.87 15.44
CA ARG A 71 10.53 4.36 15.40
C ARG A 71 9.50 3.24 15.20
N ASP A 72 9.92 1.97 15.07
CA ASP A 72 9.13 0.81 14.66
C ASP A 72 8.18 1.13 13.49
N ALA A 73 8.74 1.65 12.39
CA ALA A 73 7.97 2.18 11.27
C ALA A 73 8.75 2.10 9.95
N ILE A 74 8.03 2.04 8.83
CA ILE A 74 8.63 1.97 7.48
C ILE A 74 9.58 3.15 7.16
N THR A 75 9.35 4.29 7.81
CA THR A 75 10.16 5.51 7.77
C THR A 75 11.49 5.43 8.53
N ASP A 76 11.83 4.29 9.15
CA ASP A 76 13.19 3.98 9.56
C ASP A 76 14.10 3.61 8.38
N VAL A 77 13.54 3.23 7.23
CA VAL A 77 14.27 3.11 5.97
C VAL A 77 14.53 4.52 5.41
N PRO A 78 15.79 4.97 5.25
CA PRO A 78 16.09 6.29 4.72
C PRO A 78 15.54 6.48 3.30
N GLY A 79 14.91 7.63 3.06
CA GLY A 79 14.27 7.98 1.79
C GLY A 79 12.74 7.82 1.80
N ILE A 80 12.18 6.95 2.66
CA ILE A 80 10.73 6.72 2.73
C ILE A 80 10.03 7.84 3.52
N ARG A 81 8.92 8.35 2.98
CA ARG A 81 8.04 9.32 3.64
C ARG A 81 6.58 8.87 3.55
N VAL A 82 5.81 8.96 4.64
CA VAL A 82 4.40 8.53 4.69
C VAL A 82 3.50 9.70 5.05
N GLY A 83 2.38 9.84 4.33
CA GLY A 83 1.35 10.85 4.56
C GLY A 83 -0.05 10.30 4.36
N HIS A 84 -1.04 10.92 5.03
CA HIS A 84 -2.42 10.43 5.04
C HIS A 84 -3.42 11.57 4.79
N TRP A 85 -4.47 11.24 4.04
CA TRP A 85 -5.75 11.94 4.08
C TRP A 85 -6.80 11.00 4.69
N THR A 86 -7.73 11.54 5.48
CA THR A 86 -8.55 10.75 6.42
C THR A 86 -9.89 11.44 6.65
N ASP A 87 -10.97 10.84 6.18
CA ASP A 87 -12.33 11.28 6.49
C ASP A 87 -12.96 10.31 7.48
N ARG A 88 -12.85 10.63 8.77
CA ARG A 88 -13.49 9.85 9.83
C ARG A 88 -15.02 9.92 9.79
N ARG A 89 -15.63 10.94 9.19
CA ARG A 89 -17.09 11.11 9.14
C ARG A 89 -17.72 10.19 8.09
N ARG A 90 -17.08 10.06 6.94
CA ARG A 90 -17.50 9.16 5.84
C ARG A 90 -16.76 7.81 5.85
N ALA A 91 -15.92 7.61 6.86
CA ALA A 91 -15.16 6.38 7.18
C ALA A 91 -14.24 5.85 6.07
N THR A 92 -13.58 6.72 5.30
CA THR A 92 -12.60 6.31 4.27
C THR A 92 -11.36 7.22 4.27
N GLY A 93 -10.35 6.88 3.48
CA GLY A 93 -9.13 7.68 3.35
C GLY A 93 -8.09 7.09 2.41
N CYS A 94 -6.95 7.78 2.27
CA CYS A 94 -5.82 7.31 1.48
C CYS A 94 -4.47 7.60 2.16
N THR A 95 -3.48 6.82 1.79
CA THR A 95 -2.10 6.88 2.30
C THR A 95 -1.15 6.95 1.12
N ALA A 96 -0.31 7.99 1.08
CA ALA A 96 0.79 8.11 0.13
C ALA A 96 2.10 7.70 0.81
N ILE A 97 2.81 6.74 0.23
CA ILE A 97 4.15 6.32 0.63
C ILE A 97 5.11 6.79 -0.47
N LEU A 98 5.76 7.93 -0.25
CA LEU A 98 6.74 8.49 -1.19
C LEU A 98 8.08 7.76 -1.01
N CYS A 99 8.68 7.35 -2.12
CA CYS A 99 9.92 6.59 -2.20
C CYS A 99 10.82 7.16 -3.31
N GLU A 100 10.96 8.48 -3.34
CA GLU A 100 11.60 9.27 -4.40
C GLU A 100 13.07 8.87 -4.68
N THR A 101 13.75 8.28 -3.69
CA THR A 101 15.12 7.78 -3.79
C THR A 101 15.20 6.27 -4.06
N ALA A 102 14.11 5.62 -4.48
CA ALA A 102 14.10 4.19 -4.77
C ALA A 102 15.03 3.85 -5.95
N THR A 103 15.91 2.87 -5.73
CA THR A 103 16.76 2.27 -6.78
C THR A 103 16.05 1.11 -7.47
N ALA A 104 15.18 0.39 -6.76
CA ALA A 104 14.30 -0.63 -7.32
C ALA A 104 12.93 -0.68 -6.62
N ALA A 105 11.90 -1.12 -7.34
CA ALA A 105 10.55 -1.41 -6.84
C ALA A 105 9.95 -2.64 -7.55
N ALA A 106 9.19 -3.45 -6.81
CA ALA A 106 8.54 -4.68 -7.27
C ALA A 106 7.13 -4.81 -6.66
N ALA A 107 6.28 -5.70 -7.20
CA ALA A 107 4.95 -5.98 -6.67
C ALA A 107 4.56 -7.46 -6.83
N ASP A 108 3.76 -8.00 -5.92
CA ASP A 108 3.09 -9.29 -6.04
C ASP A 108 1.59 -9.14 -5.78
N VAL A 109 0.77 -9.91 -6.49
CA VAL A 109 -0.70 -9.84 -6.43
C VAL A 109 -1.22 -11.27 -6.24
N ARG A 110 -1.72 -11.58 -5.05
CA ARG A 110 -2.13 -12.94 -4.66
C ARG A 110 -3.60 -13.10 -4.28
N GLY A 111 -4.30 -12.02 -3.95
CA GLY A 111 -5.75 -12.08 -3.76
C GLY A 111 -6.48 -12.40 -5.07
N GLY A 112 -7.58 -13.14 -5.00
CA GLY A 112 -8.39 -13.48 -6.18
C GLY A 112 -9.23 -12.32 -6.73
N ALA A 113 -9.36 -11.21 -6.00
CA ALA A 113 -10.13 -10.03 -6.40
C ALA A 113 -9.37 -8.71 -6.20
N PRO A 114 -8.22 -8.49 -6.87
CA PRO A 114 -7.38 -7.32 -6.67
C PRO A 114 -7.93 -6.08 -7.38
N GLY A 115 -7.73 -4.90 -6.77
CA GLY A 115 -7.90 -3.60 -7.42
C GLY A 115 -6.58 -2.85 -7.40
N THR A 116 -5.95 -2.68 -8.56
CA THR A 116 -4.60 -2.11 -8.70
C THR A 116 -4.50 -1.10 -9.84
N ARG A 117 -3.41 -0.33 -9.84
CA ARG A 117 -2.98 0.53 -10.95
C ARG A 117 -1.45 0.51 -11.01
N GLU A 118 -0.89 0.39 -12.20
CA GLU A 118 0.55 0.39 -12.47
C GLU A 118 1.34 -0.62 -11.62
N THR A 119 0.84 -1.85 -11.57
CA THR A 119 1.55 -3.04 -11.05
C THR A 119 2.46 -3.65 -12.11
N ASP A 120 2.00 -3.77 -13.34
CA ASP A 120 2.72 -4.38 -14.48
C ASP A 120 4.03 -3.66 -14.79
N VAL A 121 4.06 -2.34 -14.60
CA VAL A 121 5.25 -1.51 -14.79
C VAL A 121 6.41 -1.87 -13.83
N LEU A 122 6.11 -2.58 -12.73
CA LEU A 122 7.08 -3.09 -11.75
C LEU A 122 7.48 -4.56 -11.97
N ASN A 123 6.98 -5.20 -13.04
CA ASN A 123 7.36 -6.57 -13.40
C ASN A 123 8.87 -6.65 -13.72
N PRO A 124 9.61 -7.66 -13.23
CA PRO A 124 11.06 -7.81 -13.49
C PRO A 124 11.50 -7.87 -14.96
N ALA A 125 10.57 -8.13 -15.90
CA ALA A 125 10.85 -8.10 -17.34
C ALA A 125 10.85 -6.69 -17.95
N ASN A 126 10.35 -5.67 -17.24
CA ASN A 126 10.13 -4.33 -17.77
C ASN A 126 11.30 -3.37 -17.54
N VAL A 127 11.37 -2.33 -18.39
CA VAL A 127 12.47 -1.33 -18.40
C VAL A 127 12.42 -0.41 -17.17
N VAL A 128 11.21 -0.14 -16.65
CA VAL A 128 11.01 0.65 -15.43
C VAL A 128 11.38 -0.19 -14.22
N ARG A 129 12.43 0.25 -13.51
CA ARG A 129 12.93 -0.45 -12.30
C ARG A 129 12.52 0.21 -10.99
N ARG A 130 12.20 1.52 -10.99
CA ARG A 130 11.86 2.29 -9.78
C ARG A 130 10.45 2.88 -9.84
N CYS A 131 9.78 2.88 -8.69
CA CYS A 131 8.54 3.63 -8.43
C CYS A 131 8.88 4.86 -7.58
N HIS A 132 8.08 5.93 -7.66
CA HIS A 132 8.35 7.19 -6.94
C HIS A 132 7.39 7.40 -5.76
N ALA A 133 6.20 6.79 -5.83
CA ALA A 133 5.31 6.64 -4.70
C ALA A 133 4.41 5.41 -4.87
N ILE A 134 4.06 4.78 -3.75
CA ILE A 134 2.99 3.78 -3.66
C ILE A 134 1.80 4.42 -2.95
N VAL A 135 0.58 4.20 -3.46
CA VAL A 135 -0.64 4.75 -2.88
C VAL A 135 -1.59 3.62 -2.48
N PHE A 136 -2.06 3.68 -1.24
CA PHE A 136 -3.18 2.86 -0.77
C PHE A 136 -4.40 3.75 -0.53
N ALA A 137 -5.60 3.26 -0.85
CA ALA A 137 -6.85 3.99 -0.65
C ALA A 137 -8.00 3.05 -0.28
N GLY A 138 -8.98 3.57 0.47
CA GLY A 138 -10.32 3.00 0.53
C GLY A 138 -11.12 3.30 -0.74
N GLY A 139 -12.43 3.08 -0.71
CA GLY A 139 -13.33 3.39 -1.81
C GLY A 139 -13.45 2.35 -2.91
N SER A 140 -12.84 1.16 -2.74
CA SER A 140 -12.69 0.17 -3.82
C SER A 140 -12.08 0.80 -5.08
N ALA A 141 -12.42 0.32 -6.28
CA ALA A 141 -11.84 0.77 -7.55
C ALA A 141 -11.89 2.30 -7.78
N PHE A 142 -12.86 3.01 -7.21
CA PHE A 142 -12.94 4.48 -7.28
C PHE A 142 -11.73 5.16 -6.62
N GLY A 143 -11.20 4.59 -5.53
CA GLY A 143 -10.05 5.12 -4.79
C GLY A 143 -8.73 5.12 -5.55
N LEU A 144 -8.64 4.40 -6.68
CA LEU A 144 -7.49 4.46 -7.59
C LEU A 144 -7.28 5.88 -8.18
N ALA A 145 -8.30 6.74 -8.13
CA ALA A 145 -8.20 8.16 -8.47
C ALA A 145 -7.14 8.90 -7.64
N ALA A 146 -6.92 8.51 -6.38
CA ALA A 146 -5.93 9.14 -5.50
C ALA A 146 -4.49 9.05 -6.04
N ALA A 147 -4.17 8.05 -6.87
CA ALA A 147 -2.87 7.93 -7.53
C ALA A 147 -2.60 9.11 -8.50
N ASN A 148 -3.63 9.65 -9.16
CA ASN A 148 -3.50 10.81 -10.04
C ASN A 148 -3.04 12.06 -9.26
N GLY A 149 -3.54 12.22 -8.02
CA GLY A 149 -3.16 13.31 -7.13
C GLY A 149 -1.70 13.27 -6.70
N VAL A 150 -1.22 12.07 -6.35
CA VAL A 150 0.19 11.85 -6.00
C VAL A 150 1.09 12.01 -7.23
N MET A 151 0.66 11.57 -8.41
CA MET A 151 1.35 11.84 -9.67
C MET A 151 1.44 13.34 -9.97
N ARG A 152 0.36 14.11 -9.78
CA ARG A 152 0.34 15.58 -9.90
C ARG A 152 1.35 16.22 -8.94
N PHE A 153 1.31 15.84 -7.66
CA PHE A 153 2.24 16.32 -6.63
C PHE A 153 3.73 16.09 -6.99
N LEU A 154 4.07 14.90 -7.51
CA LEU A 154 5.44 14.58 -7.90
C LEU A 154 5.87 15.30 -9.19
N SER A 155 4.97 15.42 -10.17
CA SER A 155 5.24 16.08 -11.46
C SER A 155 5.51 17.58 -11.29
N GLU A 156 4.71 18.28 -10.47
CA GLU A 156 4.94 19.69 -10.07
C GLU A 156 6.32 19.93 -9.42
N ARG A 157 6.92 18.88 -8.83
CA ARG A 157 8.21 18.92 -8.14
C ARG A 157 9.35 18.35 -8.98
N ASN A 158 9.07 18.04 -10.25
CA ASN A 158 9.99 17.43 -11.21
C ASN A 158 10.60 16.09 -10.73
N ILE A 159 9.78 15.23 -10.10
CA ILE A 159 10.18 13.92 -9.58
C ILE A 159 9.57 12.81 -10.43
N GLY A 160 10.39 11.97 -11.05
CA GLY A 160 9.94 10.89 -11.94
C GLY A 160 11.06 10.31 -12.80
N PHE A 161 10.68 9.73 -13.93
CA PHE A 161 11.60 9.47 -15.04
C PHE A 161 11.68 10.70 -15.95
N GLU A 162 12.89 11.07 -16.33
CA GLU A 162 13.14 12.09 -17.35
C GLU A 162 12.75 11.53 -18.73
N THR A 163 11.96 12.29 -19.49
CA THR A 163 11.60 12.00 -20.88
C THR A 163 11.96 13.19 -21.77
N THR A 164 11.89 13.02 -23.08
CA THR A 164 12.16 14.10 -24.06
C THR A 164 11.23 15.31 -23.96
N VAL A 165 10.13 15.22 -23.20
CA VAL A 165 9.12 16.29 -23.04
C VAL A 165 8.90 16.70 -21.58
N GLY A 166 9.68 16.18 -20.62
CA GLY A 166 9.55 16.48 -19.20
C GLY A 166 9.51 15.23 -18.32
N THR A 167 9.15 15.39 -17.05
CA THR A 167 9.29 14.35 -16.03
C THR A 167 7.99 13.61 -15.75
N VAL A 168 8.00 12.29 -15.88
CA VAL A 168 6.84 11.40 -15.69
C VAL A 168 7.01 10.58 -14.41
N PRO A 169 6.24 10.84 -13.35
CA PRO A 169 6.26 10.04 -12.14
C PRO A 169 5.55 8.70 -12.35
N ILE A 170 6.19 7.59 -11.98
CA ILE A 170 5.52 6.30 -11.83
C ILE A 170 4.96 6.20 -10.41
N VAL A 171 3.65 5.98 -10.31
CA VAL A 171 2.88 5.90 -9.07
C VAL A 171 1.97 4.66 -9.12
N SER A 172 2.44 3.59 -8.48
CA SER A 172 1.68 2.35 -8.34
C SER A 172 0.66 2.47 -7.21
N SER A 173 -0.49 1.81 -7.32
CA SER A 173 -1.48 1.82 -6.24
C SER A 173 -2.32 0.56 -6.15
N ALA A 174 -2.87 0.33 -4.97
CA ALA A 174 -3.86 -0.70 -4.70
C ALA A 174 -4.93 -0.18 -3.72
N ILE A 175 -6.13 -0.76 -3.75
CA ILE A 175 -7.28 -0.29 -2.96
C ILE A 175 -7.79 -1.34 -1.98
N ILE A 176 -8.54 -0.88 -0.97
CA ILE A 176 -9.41 -1.74 -0.15
C ILE A 176 -10.88 -1.41 -0.40
N PHE A 177 -11.75 -2.39 -0.20
CA PHE A 177 -13.19 -2.15 -0.09
C PHE A 177 -13.57 -1.77 1.35
N ASP A 178 -13.98 -0.51 1.57
CA ASP A 178 -14.48 -0.01 2.86
C ASP A 178 -15.85 0.68 2.78
N LEU A 179 -16.50 0.64 1.61
CA LEU A 179 -17.80 1.29 1.33
C LEU A 179 -18.93 0.85 2.29
N GLY A 180 -18.83 -0.38 2.84
CA GLY A 180 -19.75 -0.93 3.84
C GLY A 180 -19.48 -0.52 5.30
N VAL A 181 -18.71 0.54 5.56
CA VAL A 181 -18.41 1.06 6.92
C VAL A 181 -18.81 2.53 7.09
N GLY A 182 -19.09 3.26 6.00
CA GLY A 182 -19.37 4.70 6.04
C GLY A 182 -20.43 5.14 5.04
N ASP A 183 -20.14 6.21 4.30
CA ASP A 183 -20.98 6.63 3.16
C ASP A 183 -20.52 5.86 1.91
N PRO A 184 -21.35 4.97 1.32
CA PRO A 184 -20.94 4.15 0.17
C PRO A 184 -20.71 4.95 -1.12
N ARG A 185 -20.92 6.27 -1.10
CA ARG A 185 -20.59 7.20 -2.20
C ARG A 185 -19.37 8.07 -1.89
N ALA A 186 -18.67 7.80 -0.79
CA ALA A 186 -17.46 8.51 -0.39
C ALA A 186 -16.24 7.64 -0.62
N PHE A 187 -15.34 8.12 -1.46
CA PHE A 187 -14.09 7.47 -1.81
C PHE A 187 -13.01 8.55 -2.07
N PRO A 188 -11.72 8.26 -1.86
CA PRO A 188 -10.65 9.24 -2.05
C PRO A 188 -10.53 9.73 -3.49
N THR A 189 -10.47 11.05 -3.66
CA THR A 189 -10.25 11.74 -4.94
C THR A 189 -8.77 11.96 -5.23
N ASP A 190 -8.44 12.53 -6.39
CA ASP A 190 -7.09 13.00 -6.69
C ASP A 190 -6.66 14.16 -5.78
N ASP A 191 -7.55 15.08 -5.40
CA ASP A 191 -7.21 16.14 -4.42
C ASP A 191 -6.90 15.57 -3.02
N ASP A 192 -7.56 14.49 -2.62
CA ASP A 192 -7.28 13.78 -1.38
C ASP A 192 -5.93 13.05 -1.44
N GLY A 193 -5.61 12.43 -2.58
CA GLY A 193 -4.31 11.82 -2.86
C GLY A 193 -3.16 12.84 -2.87
N TYR A 194 -3.35 13.97 -3.56
CA TYR A 194 -2.42 15.11 -3.54
C TYR A 194 -2.20 15.61 -2.11
N THR A 195 -3.27 15.73 -1.32
CA THR A 195 -3.21 16.14 0.09
C THR A 195 -2.47 15.11 0.96
N ALA A 196 -2.62 13.81 0.69
CA ALA A 196 -1.86 12.77 1.38
C ALA A 196 -0.35 12.86 1.07
N ALA A 197 0.03 13.09 -0.19
CA ALA A 197 1.43 13.30 -0.59
C ALA A 197 2.03 14.59 0.00
N ALA A 198 1.27 15.70 0.00
CA ALA A 198 1.71 16.95 0.61
C ALA A 198 1.92 16.87 2.13
N ARG A 199 1.31 15.87 2.80
CA ARG A 199 1.50 15.57 4.24
C ARG A 199 2.58 14.52 4.50
N ALA A 200 3.23 13.99 3.46
CA ALA A 200 4.13 12.86 3.56
C ALA A 200 5.52 13.23 4.10
N ARG A 201 5.89 12.62 5.22
CA ARG A 201 7.10 12.93 5.99
C ARG A 201 7.78 11.67 6.52
N GLY A 202 9.07 11.78 6.83
CA GLY A 202 9.77 10.79 7.67
C GLY A 202 9.43 11.01 9.16
N GLY A 203 10.02 10.20 10.05
CA GLY A 203 9.67 10.22 11.48
C GLY A 203 8.50 9.27 11.80
N GLN A 204 7.81 9.47 12.92
CA GLN A 204 6.71 8.57 13.32
C GLN A 204 5.53 8.62 12.33
N VAL A 205 4.99 7.44 12.02
CA VAL A 205 3.82 7.24 11.15
C VAL A 205 2.57 7.06 12.02
N ALA A 206 1.44 7.60 11.59
CA ALA A 206 0.16 7.43 12.29
C ALA A 206 -0.42 6.04 12.00
N GLN A 207 -0.94 5.37 13.03
CA GLN A 207 -1.45 4.00 12.95
C GLN A 207 -2.91 3.91 13.40
N GLY A 208 -3.52 2.74 13.22
CA GLY A 208 -4.93 2.50 13.46
C GLY A 208 -5.81 3.07 12.35
N SER A 209 -6.97 3.61 12.72
CA SER A 209 -8.02 4.00 11.76
C SER A 209 -7.79 5.40 11.18
N VAL A 210 -6.74 5.50 10.36
CA VAL A 210 -6.27 6.67 9.60
C VAL A 210 -5.89 6.25 8.17
N GLY A 211 -5.81 7.21 7.25
CA GLY A 211 -5.40 6.96 5.86
C GLY A 211 -6.30 5.93 5.17
N ALA A 212 -5.71 5.05 4.36
CA ALA A 212 -6.40 3.89 3.79
C ALA A 212 -6.99 2.92 4.85
N GLY A 213 -6.50 2.96 6.09
CA GLY A 213 -7.03 2.18 7.21
C GLY A 213 -8.28 2.74 7.86
N THR A 214 -8.80 3.88 7.40
CA THR A 214 -9.92 4.58 8.06
C THR A 214 -11.16 3.69 8.13
N GLY A 215 -11.59 3.08 7.01
CA GLY A 215 -12.74 2.17 6.98
C GLY A 215 -12.41 0.68 7.12
N ALA A 216 -11.13 0.29 7.07
CA ALA A 216 -10.69 -1.12 7.10
C ALA A 216 -11.29 -1.96 8.25
N SER A 217 -11.66 -3.21 7.99
CA SER A 217 -12.24 -4.15 8.97
C SER A 217 -11.81 -5.60 8.70
N VAL A 218 -11.74 -6.43 9.74
CA VAL A 218 -11.13 -7.77 9.72
C VAL A 218 -12.05 -8.83 10.34
N ALA A 219 -11.75 -10.10 10.07
CA ALA A 219 -12.50 -11.28 10.53
C ALA A 219 -13.98 -11.24 10.10
N LYS A 220 -14.18 -11.12 8.78
CA LYS A 220 -15.47 -10.97 8.08
C LYS A 220 -15.99 -12.30 7.47
N ILE A 221 -15.47 -13.45 7.92
CA ILE A 221 -15.81 -14.75 7.32
C ILE A 221 -17.27 -15.19 7.54
N LEU A 222 -17.94 -14.67 8.58
CA LEU A 222 -19.39 -14.79 8.81
C LEU A 222 -20.18 -13.59 8.23
N GLY A 223 -19.60 -12.85 7.30
CA GLY A 223 -20.14 -11.59 6.78
C GLY A 223 -19.68 -10.39 7.59
N THR A 224 -20.41 -9.28 7.47
CA THR A 224 -19.97 -8.02 8.09
C THR A 224 -20.36 -7.93 9.57
N ASP A 225 -21.39 -8.62 10.03
CA ASP A 225 -21.72 -8.66 11.44
C ASP A 225 -20.66 -9.42 12.24
N GLY A 226 -20.44 -9.02 13.49
CA GLY A 226 -19.35 -9.54 14.32
C GLY A 226 -17.92 -9.11 13.92
N ARG A 227 -17.70 -8.47 12.75
CA ARG A 227 -16.37 -7.98 12.31
C ARG A 227 -15.67 -7.05 13.31
N TRP A 228 -14.35 -6.97 13.24
CA TRP A 228 -13.54 -6.04 14.05
C TRP A 228 -12.92 -4.93 13.19
N LYS A 229 -12.51 -3.83 13.83
CA LYS A 229 -11.87 -2.70 13.14
C LYS A 229 -10.40 -3.02 12.81
N GLY A 230 -10.03 -2.87 11.54
CA GLY A 230 -8.65 -2.86 11.06
C GLY A 230 -8.12 -1.43 10.88
N GLY A 231 -6.93 -1.29 10.31
CA GLY A 231 -6.27 0.01 10.19
C GLY A 231 -5.05 0.04 9.29
N ILE A 232 -4.33 1.17 9.35
CA ILE A 232 -2.92 1.28 9.01
C ILE A 232 -2.12 0.72 10.17
N GLY A 233 -1.16 -0.14 9.90
CA GLY A 233 -0.11 -0.49 10.85
C GLY A 233 1.25 -0.42 10.19
N THR A 234 2.29 -0.25 10.99
CA THR A 234 3.67 -0.24 10.51
C THR A 234 4.61 -0.83 11.56
N ALA A 235 5.75 -1.31 11.11
CA ALA A 235 6.83 -1.84 11.93
C ALA A 235 8.15 -1.74 11.18
N SER A 236 9.27 -1.97 11.88
CA SER A 236 10.58 -2.10 11.24
C SER A 236 11.55 -2.94 12.06
N VAL A 237 12.30 -3.77 11.36
CA VAL A 237 13.36 -4.62 11.91
C VAL A 237 14.71 -4.08 11.43
N ALA A 238 15.70 -4.02 12.33
CA ALA A 238 17.10 -3.75 12.01
C ALA A 238 17.92 -5.04 12.08
N GLY A 239 18.90 -5.18 11.19
CA GLY A 239 19.68 -6.39 11.00
C GLY A 239 21.20 -6.16 10.94
N PRO A 240 21.97 -7.19 10.56
CA PRO A 240 23.40 -7.08 10.29
C PRO A 240 23.73 -5.97 9.29
N ARG A 241 24.98 -5.49 9.32
CA ARG A 241 25.51 -4.40 8.44
C ARG A 241 24.75 -3.06 8.48
N GLY A 242 23.72 -2.92 9.32
CA GLY A 242 22.83 -1.77 9.30
C GLY A 242 21.72 -1.89 8.24
N ILE A 243 21.41 -3.09 7.77
CA ILE A 243 20.18 -3.36 7.00
C ILE A 243 18.98 -3.00 7.87
N ILE A 244 18.02 -2.28 7.29
CA ILE A 244 16.73 -1.96 7.91
C ILE A 244 15.65 -2.40 6.92
N VAL A 245 14.71 -3.22 7.40
CA VAL A 245 13.49 -3.57 6.66
C VAL A 245 12.30 -3.01 7.41
N GLY A 246 11.55 -2.14 6.74
CA GLY A 246 10.33 -1.53 7.25
C GLY A 246 9.11 -2.03 6.49
N ALA A 247 7.97 -2.12 7.14
CA ALA A 247 6.71 -2.50 6.50
C ALA A 247 5.57 -1.57 6.93
N LEU A 248 4.63 -1.32 6.02
CA LEU A 248 3.35 -0.65 6.29
C LEU A 248 2.23 -1.49 5.68
N ALA A 249 1.22 -1.79 6.49
CA ALA A 249 0.08 -2.63 6.14
C ALA A 249 -1.24 -1.85 6.23
N VAL A 250 -2.20 -2.16 5.36
CA VAL A 250 -3.62 -1.85 5.49
C VAL A 250 -4.36 -3.18 5.59
N THR A 251 -4.91 -3.51 6.76
CA THR A 251 -5.53 -4.83 6.97
C THR A 251 -7.06 -4.73 6.96
N ASN A 252 -7.67 -5.18 5.86
CA ASN A 252 -9.11 -5.28 5.63
C ASN A 252 -9.51 -6.73 5.22
N ALA A 253 -8.84 -7.73 5.79
CA ALA A 253 -8.93 -9.14 5.41
C ALA A 253 -10.29 -9.81 5.70
N VAL A 254 -10.62 -10.87 4.96
CA VAL A 254 -11.75 -11.74 5.31
C VAL A 254 -11.45 -12.59 6.57
N GLY A 255 -10.21 -13.05 6.70
CA GLY A 255 -9.80 -14.02 7.72
C GLY A 255 -9.58 -13.48 9.12
N ASN A 256 -9.31 -14.42 10.02
CA ASN A 256 -8.95 -14.16 11.40
C ASN A 256 -7.52 -13.61 11.47
N ILE A 257 -7.28 -12.72 12.43
CA ILE A 257 -5.96 -12.21 12.78
C ILE A 257 -5.41 -13.03 13.94
N VAL A 258 -4.21 -13.59 13.77
CA VAL A 258 -3.50 -14.41 14.75
C VAL A 258 -2.12 -13.84 15.06
N ASP A 259 -1.69 -14.00 16.31
CA ASP A 259 -0.34 -13.65 16.75
C ASP A 259 0.60 -14.84 16.52
N PRO A 260 1.68 -14.71 15.73
CA PRO A 260 2.50 -15.83 15.27
C PRO A 260 3.53 -16.30 16.31
N ASP A 261 3.77 -15.52 17.36
CA ASP A 261 4.69 -15.87 18.45
C ASP A 261 3.98 -16.73 19.51
N SER A 262 2.69 -16.48 19.73
CA SER A 262 1.87 -17.10 20.78
C SER A 262 0.77 -18.04 20.27
N GLY A 263 0.47 -18.02 18.97
CA GLY A 263 -0.68 -18.71 18.38
C GLY A 263 -2.04 -18.11 18.77
N ALA A 264 -2.06 -16.98 19.48
CA ALA A 264 -3.29 -16.40 20.03
C ALA A 264 -4.20 -15.80 18.93
N LEU A 265 -5.50 -16.04 19.04
CA LEU A 265 -6.51 -15.38 18.22
C LEU A 265 -6.64 -13.90 18.65
N VAL A 266 -6.13 -13.00 17.82
CA VAL A 266 -6.15 -11.54 18.07
C VAL A 266 -7.48 -10.93 17.61
N ALA A 267 -8.01 -11.38 16.47
CA ALA A 267 -9.35 -11.03 16.00
C ALA A 267 -9.96 -12.19 15.20
N GLY A 268 -11.05 -12.77 15.67
CA GLY A 268 -11.92 -13.69 14.93
C GLY A 268 -13.34 -13.14 14.81
N PRO A 269 -14.21 -13.72 13.97
CA PRO A 269 -15.60 -13.31 13.89
C PRO A 269 -16.27 -13.47 15.25
N ARG A 270 -17.37 -12.73 15.46
CA ARG A 270 -18.14 -12.82 16.71
C ARG A 270 -19.50 -13.45 16.46
N ALA A 271 -19.79 -14.49 17.23
CA ALA A 271 -21.09 -15.12 17.36
C ALA A 271 -21.44 -15.25 18.85
N ASP A 272 -22.72 -15.27 19.20
CA ASP A 272 -23.20 -15.43 20.59
C ASP A 272 -22.57 -14.44 21.60
N GLY A 273 -22.24 -13.23 21.13
CA GLY A 273 -21.60 -12.18 21.93
C GLY A 273 -20.09 -12.36 22.19
N ARG A 274 -19.47 -13.49 21.80
CA ARG A 274 -18.04 -13.76 21.96
C ARG A 274 -17.29 -13.86 20.62
N MET A 275 -15.97 -13.78 20.67
CA MET A 275 -15.10 -14.11 19.54
C MET A 275 -14.98 -15.62 19.40
N ILE A 276 -15.00 -16.15 18.17
CA ILE A 276 -14.91 -17.58 17.89
C ILE A 276 -13.72 -17.91 16.94
N PRO A 277 -13.03 -19.06 17.12
CA PRO A 277 -11.91 -19.46 16.28
C PRO A 277 -12.38 -20.11 14.96
N LEU A 278 -11.50 -20.17 13.96
CA LEU A 278 -11.84 -20.69 12.62
C LEU A 278 -12.35 -22.15 12.60
N PRO A 279 -11.83 -23.10 13.41
CA PRO A 279 -12.42 -24.44 13.48
C PRO A 279 -13.90 -24.40 13.90
N GLU A 280 -14.25 -23.62 14.93
CA GLU A 280 -15.64 -23.49 15.38
C GLU A 280 -16.55 -22.88 14.31
N VAL A 281 -16.04 -21.93 13.51
CA VAL A 281 -16.74 -21.38 12.33
C VAL A 281 -17.05 -22.48 11.31
N LEU A 282 -16.10 -23.39 11.06
CA LEU A 282 -16.27 -24.49 10.11
C LEU A 282 -17.21 -25.58 10.65
N ASP A 283 -17.13 -25.90 11.95
CA ASP A 283 -18.03 -26.84 12.62
C ASP A 283 -19.48 -26.32 12.61
N ARG A 284 -19.68 -25.03 12.94
CA ARG A 284 -20.99 -24.38 12.86
C ARG A 284 -21.55 -24.38 11.43
N ARG A 285 -20.70 -24.15 10.42
CA ARG A 285 -21.10 -24.24 9.00
C ARG A 285 -21.50 -25.67 8.62
N ALA A 286 -20.75 -26.68 9.05
CA ALA A 286 -21.06 -28.08 8.80
C ALA A 286 -22.38 -28.52 9.47
N ALA A 287 -22.68 -27.97 10.66
CA ALA A 287 -23.95 -28.12 11.35
C ALA A 287 -25.11 -27.28 10.78
N GLY A 288 -24.89 -26.49 9.72
CA GLY A 288 -25.90 -25.62 9.12
C GLY A 288 -26.31 -24.39 9.95
N MET A 289 -25.58 -24.09 11.03
CA MET A 289 -25.87 -22.94 11.90
C MET A 289 -25.32 -21.62 11.36
N GLU A 290 -24.31 -21.66 10.48
CA GLU A 290 -23.62 -20.49 9.95
C GLU A 290 -23.43 -20.58 8.43
N THR A 291 -23.50 -19.43 7.74
CA THR A 291 -23.13 -19.31 6.32
C THR A 291 -21.84 -18.50 6.20
N LEU A 292 -20.86 -18.97 5.42
CA LEU A 292 -19.64 -18.20 5.19
C LEU A 292 -19.91 -17.12 4.14
N VAL A 293 -20.32 -15.94 4.59
CA VAL A 293 -20.64 -14.78 3.73
C VAL A 293 -19.36 -14.04 3.32
N ALA A 294 -18.52 -14.73 2.54
CA ALA A 294 -17.37 -14.15 1.88
C ALA A 294 -17.82 -13.40 0.60
N ASN A 295 -18.36 -12.19 0.77
CA ASN A 295 -18.74 -11.33 -0.36
C ASN A 295 -17.55 -11.15 -1.32
N PRO A 296 -17.69 -11.49 -2.62
CA PRO A 296 -16.60 -11.35 -3.59
C PRO A 296 -16.08 -9.90 -3.66
N ALA A 297 -14.76 -9.74 -3.71
CA ALA A 297 -14.06 -8.44 -3.80
C ALA A 297 -14.24 -7.44 -2.64
N GLU A 298 -14.82 -7.83 -1.49
CA GLU A 298 -15.01 -6.92 -0.34
C GLU A 298 -13.88 -6.97 0.73
N ASN A 299 -12.78 -7.69 0.45
CA ASN A 299 -11.71 -7.92 1.42
C ASN A 299 -10.34 -7.65 0.80
N THR A 300 -9.37 -7.22 1.60
CA THR A 300 -8.02 -6.87 1.09
C THR A 300 -7.02 -6.67 2.24
N THR A 301 -5.80 -7.18 2.09
CA THR A 301 -4.63 -6.73 2.85
C THR A 301 -3.60 -6.16 1.88
N LEU A 302 -3.29 -4.88 2.05
CA LEU A 302 -2.25 -4.19 1.27
C LEU A 302 -1.00 -4.05 2.10
N VAL A 303 0.17 -4.36 1.54
CA VAL A 303 1.46 -4.18 2.21
C VAL A 303 2.45 -3.48 1.29
N VAL A 304 3.19 -2.52 1.84
CA VAL A 304 4.46 -2.06 1.25
C VAL A 304 5.60 -2.38 2.21
N VAL A 305 6.64 -3.02 1.67
CA VAL A 305 7.92 -3.29 2.34
C VAL A 305 8.96 -2.35 1.74
N ALA A 306 9.78 -1.76 2.59
CA ALA A 306 10.95 -0.99 2.18
C ALA A 306 12.22 -1.58 2.80
N THR A 307 13.33 -1.51 2.07
CA THR A 307 14.68 -1.83 2.58
C THR A 307 15.68 -0.75 2.17
N ASN A 308 16.67 -0.51 3.03
CA ASN A 308 17.79 0.38 2.71
C ASN A 308 18.89 -0.33 1.89
N ALA A 309 18.89 -1.66 1.84
CA ALA A 309 19.82 -2.43 1.01
C ALA A 309 19.58 -2.15 -0.48
N ALA A 310 20.66 -2.03 -1.26
CA ALA A 310 20.57 -2.15 -2.70
C ALA A 310 20.33 -3.61 -3.07
N LEU A 311 19.21 -3.89 -3.75
CA LEU A 311 18.86 -5.24 -4.24
C LEU A 311 18.58 -5.16 -5.74
N ALA A 312 18.92 -6.24 -6.47
CA ALA A 312 18.51 -6.40 -7.86
C ALA A 312 16.98 -6.58 -7.95
N HIS A 313 16.39 -6.20 -9.09
CA HIS A 313 14.93 -6.23 -9.29
C HIS A 313 14.33 -7.64 -9.06
N HIS A 314 15.04 -8.70 -9.46
CA HIS A 314 14.60 -10.08 -9.23
C HIS A 314 14.70 -10.51 -7.75
N GLU A 315 15.66 -9.98 -6.99
CA GLU A 315 15.76 -10.20 -5.54
C GLU A 315 14.63 -9.46 -4.82
N LEU A 316 14.36 -8.21 -5.20
CA LEU A 316 13.27 -7.42 -4.65
C LEU A 316 11.89 -8.02 -4.97
N GLN A 317 11.75 -8.71 -6.10
CA GLN A 317 10.55 -9.52 -6.39
C GLN A 317 10.39 -10.69 -5.40
N ARG A 318 11.49 -11.30 -4.92
CA ARG A 318 11.42 -12.30 -3.84
C ARG A 318 10.96 -11.67 -2.52
N ILE A 319 11.38 -10.44 -2.22
CA ILE A 319 10.91 -9.68 -1.05
C ILE A 319 9.39 -9.45 -1.11
N ALA A 320 8.83 -9.12 -2.29
CA ALA A 320 7.39 -9.01 -2.48
C ALA A 320 6.66 -10.34 -2.20
N TYR A 321 7.16 -11.46 -2.74
CA TYR A 321 6.62 -12.79 -2.43
C TYR A 321 6.67 -13.12 -0.92
N GLN A 322 7.76 -12.75 -0.24
CA GLN A 322 7.98 -13.02 1.19
C GLN A 322 7.12 -12.13 2.11
N ALA A 323 6.68 -10.97 1.63
CA ALA A 323 5.70 -10.14 2.36
C ALA A 323 4.37 -10.91 2.56
N HIS A 324 3.95 -11.68 1.56
CA HIS A 324 2.76 -12.53 1.63
C HIS A 324 2.91 -13.74 2.57
N ASP A 325 4.14 -14.16 2.88
CA ASP A 325 4.38 -15.18 3.90
C ASP A 325 4.17 -14.59 5.32
N GLY A 326 4.41 -13.28 5.49
CA GLY A 326 4.01 -12.51 6.69
C GLY A 326 2.49 -12.33 6.82
N LEU A 327 1.77 -12.16 5.70
CA LEU A 327 0.29 -12.25 5.69
C LEU A 327 -0.17 -13.64 6.15
N ALA A 328 0.33 -14.71 5.52
CA ALA A 328 -0.10 -16.08 5.81
C ALA A 328 0.18 -16.52 7.26
N ARG A 329 1.19 -15.93 7.92
CA ARG A 329 1.49 -16.16 9.35
C ARG A 329 0.63 -15.35 10.32
N THR A 330 -0.07 -14.30 9.86
CA THR A 330 -0.93 -13.45 10.72
C THR A 330 -2.41 -13.43 10.33
N ILE A 331 -2.78 -13.91 9.15
CA ILE A 331 -4.13 -13.81 8.58
C ILE A 331 -4.57 -15.19 8.05
N VAL A 332 -5.61 -15.75 8.65
CA VAL A 332 -6.09 -17.12 8.35
C VAL A 332 -7.61 -17.15 8.15
N PRO A 333 -8.12 -17.45 6.93
CA PRO A 333 -7.39 -17.51 5.66
C PRO A 333 -7.03 -16.11 5.12
N CYS A 334 -6.03 -16.06 4.25
CA CYS A 334 -5.73 -14.93 3.35
C CYS A 334 -5.66 -15.44 1.91
N HIS A 335 -5.45 -14.53 0.94
CA HIS A 335 -5.37 -14.83 -0.49
C HIS A 335 -6.61 -15.57 -1.03
N THR A 336 -7.80 -15.37 -0.44
CA THR A 336 -9.02 -16.02 -0.90
C THR A 336 -9.54 -15.40 -2.20
N LEU A 337 -10.53 -16.05 -2.84
CA LEU A 337 -11.26 -15.46 -3.97
C LEU A 337 -12.03 -14.18 -3.62
N ALA A 338 -12.19 -13.88 -2.32
CA ALA A 338 -12.84 -12.67 -1.83
C ALA A 338 -11.86 -11.59 -1.35
N ASP A 339 -10.55 -11.90 -1.27
CA ASP A 339 -9.48 -10.95 -0.93
C ASP A 339 -8.81 -10.39 -2.20
N GLY A 340 -8.42 -9.11 -2.15
CA GLY A 340 -7.63 -8.43 -3.16
C GLY A 340 -6.16 -8.22 -2.77
N ASP A 341 -5.60 -9.11 -1.94
CA ASP A 341 -4.27 -9.00 -1.32
C ASP A 341 -3.14 -8.69 -2.31
N VAL A 342 -2.39 -7.62 -2.03
CA VAL A 342 -1.26 -7.12 -2.85
C VAL A 342 -0.10 -6.72 -1.94
N SER A 343 1.12 -7.10 -2.33
CA SER A 343 2.34 -6.57 -1.74
C SER A 343 3.14 -5.73 -2.73
N PHE A 344 3.85 -4.75 -2.20
CA PHE A 344 4.87 -3.98 -2.91
C PHE A 344 6.19 -4.06 -2.12
N ALA A 345 7.32 -4.10 -2.83
CA ALA A 345 8.65 -4.07 -2.23
C ALA A 345 9.47 -2.94 -2.86
N VAL A 346 10.23 -2.19 -2.05
CA VAL A 346 11.03 -1.03 -2.46
C VAL A 346 12.43 -1.11 -1.86
N ALA A 347 13.46 -0.93 -2.69
CA ALA A 347 14.84 -0.75 -2.25
C ALA A 347 15.25 0.72 -2.41
N THR A 348 15.75 1.37 -1.35
CA THR A 348 16.27 2.74 -1.44
C THR A 348 17.78 2.82 -1.70
N GLY A 349 18.48 1.67 -1.68
CA GLY A 349 19.88 1.57 -2.11
C GLY A 349 20.91 2.38 -1.30
N ALA A 350 20.54 2.80 -0.09
CA ALA A 350 21.41 3.57 0.79
C ALA A 350 22.56 2.75 1.43
N LEU A 351 22.45 1.41 1.41
CA LEU A 351 23.51 0.47 1.77
C LEU A 351 23.97 -0.31 0.53
N ALA A 352 25.29 -0.41 0.33
CA ALA A 352 25.89 -1.13 -0.79
C ALA A 352 25.63 -2.65 -0.69
N PRO A 353 25.44 -3.34 -1.83
CA PRO A 353 25.05 -4.75 -1.84
C PRO A 353 26.22 -5.67 -1.45
N GLU A 354 25.96 -6.62 -0.56
CA GLU A 354 26.84 -7.75 -0.27
C GLU A 354 26.12 -9.11 -0.43
N PRO A 355 26.87 -10.22 -0.66
CA PRO A 355 26.28 -11.54 -0.79
C PRO A 355 25.45 -11.94 0.43
N GLY A 356 24.18 -12.29 0.20
CA GLY A 356 23.25 -12.70 1.25
C GLY A 356 22.31 -11.59 1.75
N ASP A 357 22.51 -10.32 1.37
CA ASP A 357 21.64 -9.21 1.78
C ASP A 357 20.17 -9.46 1.44
N ALA A 358 19.87 -10.05 0.26
CA ALA A 358 18.52 -10.42 -0.14
C ALA A 358 17.87 -11.47 0.78
N LEU A 359 18.66 -12.44 1.29
CA LEU A 359 18.18 -13.46 2.21
C LEU A 359 17.91 -12.87 3.61
N VAL A 360 18.80 -11.99 4.08
CA VAL A 360 18.65 -11.26 5.35
C VAL A 360 17.42 -10.35 5.29
N ALA A 361 17.29 -9.54 4.23
CA ALA A 361 16.13 -8.69 4.01
C ALA A 361 14.82 -9.50 3.88
N GLY A 362 14.85 -10.65 3.20
CA GLY A 362 13.70 -11.54 3.07
C GLY A 362 13.23 -12.12 4.42
N ALA A 363 14.14 -12.55 5.28
CA ALA A 363 13.80 -13.04 6.62
C ALA A 363 13.24 -11.92 7.51
N MET A 364 13.85 -10.73 7.48
CA MET A 364 13.37 -9.55 8.20
C MET A 364 12.01 -9.03 7.67
N THR A 365 11.72 -9.24 6.39
CA THR A 365 10.46 -8.84 5.74
C THR A 365 9.27 -9.53 6.36
N VAL A 366 9.31 -10.86 6.52
CA VAL A 366 8.24 -11.62 7.16
C VAL A 366 7.90 -11.00 8.52
N ARG A 367 8.93 -10.77 9.36
CA ARG A 367 8.73 -10.19 10.70
C ARG A 367 8.21 -8.76 10.69
N ALA A 368 8.72 -7.91 9.81
CA ALA A 368 8.23 -6.53 9.68
C ALA A 368 6.73 -6.52 9.30
N VAL A 369 6.31 -7.41 8.39
CA VAL A 369 4.92 -7.52 7.95
C VAL A 369 4.01 -8.09 9.04
N GLU A 370 4.43 -9.14 9.76
CA GLU A 370 3.69 -9.67 10.92
C GLU A 370 3.36 -8.55 11.93
N ARG A 371 4.39 -7.80 12.35
CA ARG A 371 4.27 -6.71 13.31
C ARG A 371 3.38 -5.59 12.78
N ALA A 372 3.52 -5.22 11.51
CA ALA A 372 2.69 -4.19 10.88
C ALA A 372 1.20 -4.58 10.84
N ILE A 373 0.88 -5.83 10.53
CA ILE A 373 -0.51 -6.34 10.53
C ILE A 373 -1.08 -6.35 11.96
N LEU A 374 -0.34 -6.86 12.93
CA LEU A 374 -0.77 -6.87 14.34
C LEU A 374 -0.99 -5.45 14.89
N ASN A 375 -0.08 -4.53 14.59
CA ASN A 375 -0.21 -3.12 14.98
C ASN A 375 -1.44 -2.46 14.33
N SER A 376 -1.78 -2.80 13.08
CA SER A 376 -2.90 -2.19 12.35
C SER A 376 -4.26 -2.40 13.03
N VAL A 377 -4.43 -3.58 13.66
CA VAL A 377 -5.65 -4.01 14.33
C VAL A 377 -5.62 -3.66 15.82
N ARG A 378 -4.47 -3.85 16.50
CA ARG A 378 -4.29 -3.50 17.93
C ARG A 378 -4.42 -1.99 18.19
N LEU A 379 -4.04 -1.14 17.23
CA LEU A 379 -4.11 0.32 17.34
C LEU A 379 -5.35 0.93 16.64
N ALA A 380 -6.23 0.10 16.07
CA ALA A 380 -7.48 0.55 15.45
C ALA A 380 -8.39 1.26 16.47
N LYS A 381 -9.26 2.16 15.99
CA LYS A 381 -10.22 2.90 16.81
C LYS A 381 -11.63 2.75 16.26
N PRO A 382 -12.65 2.56 17.11
CA PRO A 382 -14.01 2.28 16.64
C PRO A 382 -14.52 3.36 15.67
N LEU A 383 -15.22 2.93 14.63
CA LEU A 383 -15.77 3.78 13.57
C LEU A 383 -16.86 3.06 12.79
N GLY A 384 -17.90 3.77 12.34
CA GLY A 384 -18.93 3.18 11.46
C GLY A 384 -19.71 2.01 12.08
N GLY A 385 -19.91 2.02 13.40
CA GLY A 385 -20.47 0.90 14.16
C GLY A 385 -19.50 -0.27 14.39
N VAL A 386 -18.34 -0.29 13.74
CA VAL A 386 -17.32 -1.35 13.89
C VAL A 386 -16.48 -1.10 15.15
N PRO A 387 -16.42 -2.04 16.11
CA PRO A 387 -15.63 -1.90 17.33
C PRO A 387 -14.14 -2.25 17.10
N ALA A 388 -13.26 -1.64 17.90
CA ALA A 388 -11.87 -2.04 18.02
C ALA A 388 -11.70 -3.11 19.12
N LEU A 389 -10.54 -3.79 19.13
CA LEU A 389 -10.19 -4.78 20.16
C LEU A 389 -10.05 -4.17 21.55
N THR A 390 -9.53 -2.94 21.62
CA THR A 390 -9.44 -2.14 22.84
C THR A 390 -10.68 -1.27 23.01
N ARG A 391 -11.23 -1.25 24.22
CA ARG A 391 -12.20 -0.21 24.61
C ARG A 391 -11.42 1.08 24.85
N SER A 392 -11.62 2.07 23.98
CA SER A 392 -10.95 3.37 23.94
C SER A 392 -11.57 4.40 24.87
#